data_AF-A0A521UYR3-F1
#
_entry.id   AF-A0A521UYR3-F1
#
_cell.length_a   1.000
_cell.length_b   1.000
_cell.length_c   1.000
_cell.angle_alpha   90.00
_cell.angle_beta   90.00
_cell.angle_gamma   90.00
#
_symmetry.space_group_name_H-M   'P 1'
#
loop_
_entity.id
_entity.type
_entity.pdbx_description
1 polymer ?
#
loop_
_entity_poly.entity_id
_entity_poly.type
_entity_poly.pdbx_seq_one_letter_code
_entity_poly.pdbx_strand_id
1 'polypeptide(L)'
;MKNFTLFGALVVAILGVALLVFGILFVSKAGSTKQDLATAIQPLKLEEVDATYQAAKTKMKELATAEEPQIQAGKAAPSVMYTYLTVQTASLGLVLTNIGVTDFVATIGIINIVAGLGMILAGLGLFIVFQILPKLASVLATLAPSPAAQS
;
A
#
# COMPACT_ATOMS: atom_id res chain seq x y z
N MET A 1 -12.43 -24.05 27.05
CA MET A 1 -11.17 -23.64 26.37
C MET A 1 -11.10 -24.05 24.91
N LYS A 2 -11.33 -25.32 24.52
CA LYS A 2 -11.27 -25.79 23.11
C LYS A 2 -12.08 -24.95 22.09
N ASN A 3 -13.29 -24.50 22.44
CA ASN A 3 -14.14 -23.72 21.52
C ASN A 3 -13.64 -22.29 21.29
N PHE A 4 -12.92 -21.71 22.26
CA PHE A 4 -12.38 -20.35 22.16
C PHE A 4 -11.20 -20.28 21.19
N THR A 5 -10.32 -21.29 21.21
CA THR A 5 -9.18 -21.40 20.28
C THR A 5 -9.64 -21.66 18.83
N LEU A 6 -10.73 -22.41 18.65
CA LEU A 6 -11.34 -22.69 17.35
C LEU A 6 -11.98 -21.44 16.73
N PHE A 7 -12.73 -20.69 17.55
CA PHE A 7 -13.30 -19.41 17.12
C PHE A 7 -12.20 -18.39 16.78
N GLY A 8 -11.14 -18.32 17.58
CA GLY A 8 -9.98 -17.46 17.30
C GLY A 8 -9.29 -17.81 15.97
N ALA A 9 -9.03 -19.09 15.71
CA ALA A 9 -8.40 -19.52 14.45
C ALA A 9 -9.27 -19.22 13.22
N LEU A 10 -10.60 -19.42 13.34
CA LEU A 10 -11.55 -19.11 12.28
C LEU A 10 -11.59 -17.60 11.97
N VAL A 11 -11.66 -16.76 13.02
CA VAL A 11 -11.66 -15.30 12.87
C VAL A 11 -10.37 -14.81 12.21
N VAL A 12 -9.21 -15.33 12.62
CA VAL A 12 -7.92 -14.98 12.01
C VAL A 12 -7.85 -15.40 10.54
N ALA A 13 -8.35 -16.59 10.20
CA ALA A 13 -8.39 -17.06 8.82
C ALA A 13 -9.30 -16.19 7.93
N ILE A 14 -10.48 -15.81 8.42
CA ILE A 14 -11.42 -14.93 7.69
C ILE A 14 -10.82 -13.52 7.50
N LEU A 15 -10.20 -12.97 8.54
CA LEU A 15 -9.48 -11.69 8.44
C LEU A 15 -8.33 -11.75 7.43
N GLY A 16 -7.58 -12.86 7.41
CA GLY A 16 -6.51 -13.08 6.44
C GLY A 16 -7.02 -13.09 4.99
N VAL A 17 -8.16 -13.75 4.73
CA VAL A 17 -8.80 -13.76 3.40
C VAL A 17 -9.30 -12.36 3.04
N ALA A 18 -9.92 -11.63 3.97
CA ALA A 18 -10.39 -10.27 3.72
C ALA A 18 -9.22 -9.35 3.33
N LEU A 19 -8.10 -9.39 4.06
CA LEU A 19 -6.90 -8.62 3.74
C LEU A 19 -6.30 -8.99 2.38
N LEU A 20 -6.34 -10.26 2.01
CA LEU A 20 -5.87 -10.72 0.72
C LEU A 20 -6.74 -10.15 -0.42
N VAL A 21 -8.07 -10.19 -0.28
CA VAL A 21 -9.01 -9.59 -1.25
C VAL A 21 -8.78 -8.08 -1.36
N PHE A 22 -8.71 -7.37 -0.22
CA PHE A 22 -8.42 -5.93 -0.22
C PHE A 22 -7.07 -5.62 -0.84
N GLY A 23 -6.04 -6.41 -0.56
CA GLY A 23 -4.71 -6.26 -1.14
C GLY A 23 -4.71 -6.37 -2.66
N ILE A 24 -5.40 -7.38 -3.22
CA ILE A 24 -5.57 -7.53 -4.67
C ILE A 24 -6.30 -6.32 -5.26
N LEU A 25 -7.41 -5.90 -4.65
CA LEU A 25 -8.18 -4.74 -5.13
C LEU A 25 -7.35 -3.46 -5.14
N PHE A 26 -6.54 -3.21 -4.11
CA PHE A 26 -5.67 -2.04 -4.05
C PHE A 26 -4.58 -2.07 -5.12
N VAL A 27 -3.93 -3.22 -5.35
CA VAL A 27 -2.92 -3.36 -6.41
C VAL A 27 -3.55 -3.15 -7.79
N SER A 28 -4.69 -3.76 -8.06
CA SER A 28 -5.39 -3.60 -9.34
C SER A 28 -5.84 -2.15 -9.58
N LYS A 29 -6.36 -1.48 -8.56
CA LYS A 29 -6.76 -0.07 -8.66
C LYS A 29 -5.57 0.85 -8.86
N ALA A 30 -4.45 0.60 -8.20
CA ALA A 30 -3.25 1.40 -8.41
C ALA A 30 -2.74 1.25 -9.87
N GLY A 31 -2.78 0.05 -10.44
CA GLY A 31 -2.42 -0.18 -11.84
C GLY A 31 -3.26 0.63 -12.83
N SER A 32 -4.60 0.60 -12.69
CA SER A 32 -5.49 1.38 -13.56
C SER A 32 -5.28 2.88 -13.42
N THR A 33 -5.10 3.38 -12.18
CA THR A 33 -4.93 4.82 -11.94
C THR A 33 -3.61 5.35 -12.52
N LYS A 34 -2.52 4.55 -12.54
CA LYS A 34 -1.28 4.95 -13.22
C LYS A 34 -1.49 5.14 -14.72
N GLN A 35 -2.28 4.27 -15.34
CA GLN A 35 -2.57 4.34 -16.78
C GLN A 35 -3.47 5.52 -17.12
N ASP A 36 -4.47 5.81 -16.28
CA ASP A 36 -5.32 6.99 -16.38
C ASP A 36 -4.50 8.28 -16.22
N LEU A 37 -3.61 8.32 -15.22
CA LEU A 37 -2.67 9.42 -15.01
C LEU A 37 -1.77 9.62 -16.23
N ALA A 38 -1.13 8.56 -16.72
CA ALA A 38 -0.26 8.60 -17.90
C ALA A 38 -0.98 9.14 -19.15
N THR A 39 -2.28 8.86 -19.27
CA THR A 39 -3.12 9.35 -20.38
C THR A 39 -3.49 10.82 -20.17
N ALA A 40 -3.83 11.22 -18.94
CA ALA A 40 -4.26 12.57 -18.60
C ALA A 40 -3.14 13.63 -18.71
N ILE A 41 -1.88 13.21 -18.56
CA ILE A 41 -0.72 14.13 -18.59
C ILE A 41 -0.02 14.20 -19.95
N GLN A 42 -0.53 13.48 -20.97
CA GLN A 42 0.05 13.53 -22.31
C GLN A 42 0.09 14.98 -22.82
N PRO A 43 1.21 15.40 -23.46
CA PRO A 43 2.30 14.56 -23.97
C PRO A 43 3.44 14.26 -22.97
N LEU A 44 3.39 14.76 -21.73
CA LEU A 44 4.45 14.52 -20.75
C LEU A 44 4.45 13.06 -20.29
N LYS A 45 5.62 12.42 -20.22
CA LYS A 45 5.74 11.10 -19.57
C LYS A 45 5.74 11.25 -18.06
N LEU A 46 5.21 10.26 -17.33
CA LEU A 46 5.20 10.21 -15.86
C LEU A 46 6.59 10.46 -15.26
N GLU A 47 7.63 9.91 -15.90
CA GLU A 47 9.04 10.01 -15.52
C GLU A 47 9.60 11.43 -15.71
N GLU A 48 9.03 12.20 -16.63
CA GLU A 48 9.47 13.56 -16.99
C GLU A 48 8.73 14.63 -16.17
N VAL A 49 7.66 14.27 -15.45
CA VAL A 49 6.87 15.20 -14.62
C VAL A 49 7.72 15.82 -13.52
N ASP A 50 8.55 15.02 -12.83
CA ASP A 50 9.40 15.54 -11.74
C ASP A 50 10.47 16.50 -12.29
N ALA A 51 11.15 16.12 -13.38
CA ALA A 51 12.14 16.97 -14.03
C ALA A 51 11.51 18.30 -14.51
N THR A 52 10.32 18.25 -15.10
CA THR A 52 9.58 19.43 -15.56
C THR A 52 9.12 20.29 -14.39
N TYR A 53 8.64 19.69 -13.30
CA TYR A 53 8.26 20.38 -12.07
C TYR A 53 9.46 21.11 -11.45
N GLN A 54 10.61 20.46 -11.33
CA GLN A 54 11.81 21.09 -10.77
C GLN A 54 12.34 22.22 -11.66
N ALA A 55 12.29 22.06 -12.98
CA ALA A 55 12.65 23.11 -13.93
C ALA A 55 11.70 24.33 -13.82
N ALA A 56 10.39 24.10 -13.75
CA ALA A 56 9.39 25.16 -13.58
C ALA A 56 9.55 25.87 -12.22
N LYS A 57 9.76 25.12 -11.15
CA LYS A 57 10.00 25.64 -9.80
C LYS A 57 11.27 26.47 -9.71
N THR A 58 12.34 26.06 -10.41
CA THR A 58 13.60 26.81 -10.46
C THR A 58 13.37 28.16 -11.13
N LYS A 59 12.74 28.19 -12.30
CA LYS A 59 12.39 29.44 -13.01
C LYS A 59 11.44 30.32 -12.20
N MET A 60 10.48 29.72 -11.50
CA MET A 60 9.57 30.45 -10.61
C MET A 60 10.34 31.09 -9.45
N LYS A 61 11.31 30.40 -8.85
CA LYS A 61 12.14 30.93 -7.76
C LYS A 61 13.05 32.06 -8.23
N GLU A 62 13.59 31.96 -9.44
CA GLU A 62 14.38 33.04 -10.06
C GLU A 62 13.53 34.30 -10.24
N LEU A 63 12.31 34.17 -10.78
CA LEU A 63 11.36 35.27 -10.93
C LEU A 63 10.85 35.79 -9.58
N ALA A 64 10.58 34.92 -8.61
CA ALA A 64 10.19 35.29 -7.25
C ALA A 64 11.26 36.18 -6.61
N THR A 65 12.53 35.81 -6.74
CA THR A 65 13.64 36.59 -6.16
C THR A 65 13.74 37.99 -6.77
N ALA A 66 13.37 38.15 -8.04
CA ALA A 66 13.35 39.44 -8.73
C ALA A 66 12.10 40.28 -8.45
N GLU A 67 10.92 39.64 -8.34
CA GLU A 67 9.62 40.32 -8.29
C GLU A 67 9.01 40.39 -6.87
N GLU A 68 9.20 39.39 -6.00
CA GLU A 68 8.60 39.35 -4.64
C GLU A 68 8.91 40.57 -3.79
N PRO A 69 10.12 41.15 -3.76
CA PRO A 69 10.39 42.34 -2.95
C PRO A 69 9.52 43.54 -3.36
N GLN A 70 9.19 43.65 -4.65
CA GLN A 70 8.37 44.72 -5.19
C GLN A 70 6.87 44.43 -5.05
N ILE A 71 6.48 43.15 -5.13
CA ILE A 71 5.11 42.69 -4.89
C ILE A 71 4.75 42.84 -3.40
N GLN A 72 5.61 42.40 -2.47
CA GLN A 72 5.38 42.50 -1.03
C GLN A 72 5.36 43.95 -0.55
N ALA A 73 6.13 44.83 -1.20
CA ALA A 73 6.09 46.27 -0.95
C ALA A 73 4.84 46.96 -1.56
N GLY A 74 3.96 46.23 -2.25
CA GLY A 74 2.77 46.76 -2.91
C GLY A 74 3.07 47.66 -4.11
N LYS A 75 4.31 47.62 -4.63
CA LYS A 75 4.80 48.53 -5.69
C LYS A 75 4.63 47.98 -7.10
N ALA A 76 4.44 46.66 -7.26
CA ALA A 76 4.25 46.02 -8.54
C ALA A 76 3.26 44.85 -8.43
N ALA A 77 2.47 44.65 -9.47
CA ALA A 77 1.68 43.42 -9.63
C ALA A 77 2.59 42.28 -10.11
N PRO A 78 2.28 41.01 -9.78
CA PRO A 78 3.02 39.86 -10.28
C PRO A 78 3.01 39.80 -11.81
N SER A 79 4.13 39.43 -12.43
CA SER A 79 4.16 39.28 -13.89
C SER A 79 3.25 38.13 -14.36
N VAL A 80 2.80 38.23 -15.61
CA VAL A 80 2.00 37.18 -16.26
C VAL A 80 2.77 35.85 -16.29
N MET A 81 4.09 35.91 -16.49
CA MET A 81 4.95 34.73 -16.51
C MET A 81 5.10 34.11 -15.11
N TYR A 82 5.26 34.92 -14.06
CA TYR A 82 5.27 34.44 -12.68
C TYR A 82 3.96 33.71 -12.34
N THR A 83 2.82 34.33 -12.65
CA THR A 83 1.49 33.74 -12.42
C THR A 83 1.31 32.42 -13.19
N TYR A 84 1.70 32.40 -14.46
CA TYR A 84 1.65 31.19 -15.29
C TYR A 84 2.49 30.05 -14.70
N LEU A 85 3.74 30.33 -14.33
CA LEU A 85 4.64 29.34 -13.71
C LEU A 85 4.11 28.86 -12.37
N THR A 86 3.52 29.72 -11.54
CA THR A 86 2.89 29.30 -10.28
C THR A 86 1.76 28.31 -10.53
N VAL A 87 0.85 28.59 -11.47
CA VAL A 87 -0.27 27.69 -11.82
C VAL A 87 0.26 26.38 -12.41
N GLN A 88 1.25 26.45 -13.31
CA GLN A 88 1.90 25.28 -13.89
C GLN A 88 2.54 24.41 -12.80
N THR A 89 3.32 25.00 -11.90
CA THR A 89 4.00 24.28 -10.81
C THR A 89 2.98 23.65 -9.85
N ALA A 90 1.87 24.34 -9.55
CA ALA A 90 0.78 23.79 -8.75
C ALA A 90 0.13 22.58 -9.42
N SER A 91 -0.19 22.66 -10.72
CA SER A 91 -0.79 21.55 -11.48
C SER A 91 0.14 20.33 -11.56
N LEU A 92 1.43 20.53 -11.83
CA LEU A 92 2.44 19.47 -11.85
C LEU A 92 2.65 18.87 -10.45
N GLY A 93 2.58 19.69 -9.40
CA GLY A 93 2.60 19.22 -8.01
C GLY A 93 1.40 18.34 -7.66
N LEU A 94 0.20 18.67 -8.14
CA LEU A 94 -0.97 17.79 -7.99
C LEU A 94 -0.77 16.45 -8.71
N VAL A 95 -0.22 16.47 -9.94
CA VAL A 95 0.09 15.26 -10.68
C VAL A 95 1.10 14.40 -9.92
N LEU A 96 2.22 14.98 -9.44
CA LEU A 96 3.22 14.25 -8.64
C LEU A 96 2.61 13.65 -7.36
N THR A 97 1.73 14.39 -6.70
CA THR A 97 1.02 13.88 -5.51
C THR A 97 0.13 12.69 -5.88
N ASN A 98 -0.61 12.76 -6.98
CA ASN A 98 -1.46 11.66 -7.43
C ASN A 98 -0.65 10.42 -7.85
N ILE A 99 0.52 10.61 -8.47
CA ILE A 99 1.48 9.53 -8.77
C ILE A 99 1.93 8.88 -7.46
N GLY A 100 2.39 9.69 -6.49
CA GLY A 100 2.84 9.19 -5.19
C GLY A 100 1.76 8.46 -4.39
N VAL A 101 0.52 8.96 -4.39
CA VAL A 101 -0.63 8.28 -3.77
C VAL A 101 -0.92 6.95 -4.46
N THR A 102 -0.80 6.90 -5.79
CA THR A 102 -1.01 5.66 -6.55
C THR A 102 0.05 4.60 -6.20
N ASP A 103 1.32 5.00 -6.10
CA ASP A 103 2.41 4.13 -5.65
C ASP A 103 2.24 3.66 -4.20
N PHE A 104 1.77 4.56 -3.33
CA PHE A 104 1.47 4.23 -1.94
C PHE A 104 0.35 3.18 -1.84
N VAL A 105 -0.75 3.36 -2.59
CA VAL A 105 -1.86 2.39 -2.62
C VAL A 105 -1.40 1.02 -3.13
N ALA A 106 -0.54 0.98 -4.16
CA ALA A 106 0.05 -0.29 -4.62
C ALA A 106 0.87 -0.98 -3.51
N THR A 107 1.69 -0.21 -2.79
CA THR A 107 2.55 -0.73 -1.72
C THR A 107 1.73 -1.26 -0.54
N ILE A 108 0.70 -0.52 -0.11
CA ILE A 108 -0.25 -0.97 0.92
C ILE A 108 -1.00 -2.23 0.46
N GLY A 109 -1.37 -2.30 -0.82
CA GLY A 109 -1.96 -3.49 -1.41
C GLY A 109 -1.07 -4.73 -1.26
N ILE A 110 0.23 -4.62 -1.58
CA ILE A 110 1.21 -5.70 -1.42
C ILE A 110 1.35 -6.10 0.07
N ILE A 111 1.47 -5.13 0.97
CA ILE A 111 1.57 -5.40 2.42
C ILE A 111 0.33 -6.17 2.90
N ASN A 112 -0.87 -5.78 2.46
CA ASN A 112 -2.10 -6.49 2.81
C ASN A 112 -2.14 -7.92 2.29
N ILE A 113 -1.60 -8.19 1.08
CA ILE A 113 -1.47 -9.56 0.57
C ILE A 113 -0.53 -10.38 1.46
N VAL A 114 0.65 -9.84 1.77
CA VAL A 114 1.65 -10.55 2.60
C VAL A 114 1.12 -10.80 4.02
N ALA A 115 0.52 -9.80 4.64
CA ALA A 115 -0.11 -9.92 5.96
C ALA A 115 -1.29 -10.91 5.94
N GLY A 116 -2.12 -10.86 4.89
CA GLY A 116 -3.24 -11.77 4.71
C GLY A 116 -2.79 -13.23 4.59
N LEU A 117 -1.77 -13.50 3.75
CA LEU A 117 -1.15 -14.82 3.65
C LEU A 117 -0.55 -15.28 4.98
N GLY A 118 0.14 -14.39 5.69
CA GLY A 118 0.70 -14.68 7.02
C GLY A 118 -0.36 -15.08 8.03
N MET A 119 -1.51 -14.40 8.05
CA MET A 119 -2.63 -14.75 8.93
C MET A 119 -3.30 -16.08 8.56
N ILE A 120 -3.47 -16.36 7.26
CA ILE A 120 -4.01 -17.66 6.80
C ILE A 120 -3.10 -18.80 7.26
N LEU A 121 -1.78 -18.66 7.07
CA LEU A 121 -0.79 -19.66 7.50
C LEU A 121 -0.75 -19.80 9.03
N ALA A 122 -0.81 -18.70 9.77
CA ALA A 122 -0.87 -18.73 11.23
C ALA A 122 -2.14 -19.43 11.74
N GLY A 123 -3.30 -19.15 11.12
CA GLY A 123 -4.56 -19.82 11.43
C GLY A 123 -4.52 -21.33 11.17
N LEU A 124 -3.94 -21.74 10.03
CA LEU A 124 -3.73 -23.15 9.70
C LEU A 124 -2.74 -23.84 10.66
N GLY A 125 -1.64 -23.19 10.99
CA GLY A 125 -0.65 -23.71 11.94
C GLY A 125 -1.25 -23.94 13.32
N LEU A 126 -2.03 -22.98 13.83
CA LEU A 126 -2.73 -23.11 15.11
C LEU A 126 -3.73 -24.29 15.08
N PHE A 127 -4.44 -24.46 13.96
CA PHE A 127 -5.37 -25.56 13.78
C PHE A 127 -4.68 -26.93 13.81
N ILE A 128 -3.57 -27.10 13.09
CA ILE A 128 -2.80 -28.36 13.05
C ILE A 128 -2.28 -28.72 14.43
N VAL A 129 -1.63 -27.77 15.12
CA VAL A 129 -1.00 -28.01 16.43
C VAL A 129 -2.04 -28.36 17.50
N PHE A 130 -3.19 -27.67 17.54
CA PHE A 130 -4.19 -27.87 18.60
C PHE A 130 -5.21 -28.99 18.33
N GLN A 131 -5.43 -29.40 17.07
CA GLN A 131 -6.44 -30.41 16.74
C GLN A 131 -5.85 -31.73 16.24
N ILE A 132 -4.85 -31.66 15.35
CA ILE A 132 -4.37 -32.85 14.64
C ILE A 132 -3.33 -33.58 15.50
N LEU A 133 -2.39 -32.84 16.06
CA LEU A 133 -1.31 -33.39 16.90
C LEU A 133 -1.80 -34.19 18.12
N PRO A 134 -2.72 -33.67 18.97
CA PRO A 134 -3.20 -34.42 20.14
C PRO A 134 -4.06 -35.64 19.75
N LYS A 135 -4.78 -35.60 18.63
CA LYS A 135 -5.53 -36.76 18.12
C LYS A 135 -4.58 -37.85 17.64
N LEU A 136 -3.54 -37.50 16.88
CA LEU A 136 -2.50 -38.44 16.47
C LEU A 136 -1.79 -39.08 17.66
N ALA A 137 -1.43 -38.27 18.67
CA ALA A 137 -0.82 -38.77 19.90
C ALA A 137 -1.73 -39.77 20.64
N SER A 138 -3.04 -39.50 20.71
CA SER A 138 -4.00 -40.43 21.33
C SER A 138 -4.14 -41.74 20.56
N VAL A 139 -4.14 -41.70 19.23
CA VAL A 139 -4.24 -42.89 18.38
C VAL A 139 -2.96 -43.74 18.47
N LEU A 140 -1.80 -43.09 18.45
CA LEU A 140 -0.50 -43.75 18.67
C LEU A 140 -0.41 -44.40 20.06
N ALA A 141 -0.94 -43.74 21.10
CA ALA A 141 -1.00 -44.31 22.44
C ALA A 141 -1.92 -45.54 22.54
N THR A 142 -3.01 -45.58 21.77
CA THR A 142 -3.90 -46.76 21.71
C THR A 142 -3.37 -47.91 20.86
N LEU A 143 -2.44 -47.63 19.94
CA LEU A 143 -1.77 -48.65 19.11
C LEU A 143 -0.49 -49.19 19.77
N ALA A 144 -0.05 -48.60 20.88
CA ALA A 144 1.07 -49.11 21.64
C ALA A 144 0.68 -50.46 22.30
N PRO A 145 1.44 -51.55 22.08
CA PRO A 145 1.12 -52.86 22.63
C PRO A 145 1.10 -52.80 24.16
N SER A 146 0.04 -53.36 24.75
CA SER A 146 -0.09 -53.48 26.20
C SER A 146 1.09 -54.31 26.75
N PRO A 147 1.81 -53.83 27.79
CA PRO A 147 2.91 -54.57 28.39
C PRO A 147 2.48 -55.85 29.13
N ALA A 148 1.18 -56.19 29.14
CA ALA A 148 0.63 -57.34 29.86
C ALA A 148 0.80 -58.71 29.17
N ALA A 149 1.52 -58.80 28.03
CA ALA A 149 1.74 -60.06 27.32
C ALA A 149 3.18 -60.63 27.48
N GLN A 150 3.90 -60.22 28.52
CA GLN A 150 5.25 -60.73 28.85
C GLN A 150 5.32 -61.37 30.25
N SER A 151 4.37 -62.24 30.58
CA SER A 151 4.48 -63.16 31.73
C SER A 151 4.49 -64.60 31.26
#